data_AF-A0A496A3V2-F1
#
_entry.id   AF-A0A496A3V2-F1
#
_cell.length_a   1.000
_cell.length_b   1.000
_cell.length_c   1.000
_cell.angle_alpha   90.00
_cell.angle_beta   90.00
_cell.angle_gamma   90.00
#
_symmetry.space_group_name_H-M   'P 1'
#
loop_
_entity.id
_entity.type
_entity.pdbx_description
1 polymer ?
#
loop_
_entity_poly.entity_id
_entity_poly.type
_entity_poly.pdbx_seq_one_letter_code
_entity_poly.pdbx_strand_id
1 'polypeptide(L)'
;MARIHILRGFSDLDGALWVLKYHPELRTRSEIVATILENGLIVSDRTRFEILQLLQEWGIAESNGYQLTLKGKHFYSLWEMKPEIAIDVLHGLQYNLWTKHVPDQNQASWAYQRVCDYLWEYQILPESENDLTAYVYEMREELDENLGNIANAFSSKSVKGAYDWLLPLDPPVLKNVSETSTGRRNFRRASFTRRTHCASALFLMGLSWVSRESEIGFGELVELTDERRIDVCRFCLIEESSFDIMLNQALTRFDFLSMQRIGRLFVIIQREPQIADF
;
A
#
# COMPACT_ATOMS: atom_id res chain seq x y z
N MET A 1 4.71 -11.45 -27.44
CA MET A 1 5.46 -10.32 -26.85
C MET A 1 6.02 -10.79 -25.52
N ALA A 2 7.34 -10.70 -25.36
CA ALA A 2 8.05 -11.21 -24.19
C ALA A 2 7.66 -10.40 -22.93
N ARG A 3 6.94 -11.02 -21.99
CA ARG A 3 6.68 -10.48 -20.65
C ARG A 3 7.97 -10.64 -19.83
N ILE A 4 8.83 -9.62 -19.89
CA ILE A 4 10.12 -9.57 -19.20
C ILE A 4 9.87 -9.22 -17.72
N HIS A 5 10.25 -10.16 -16.85
CA HIS A 5 10.63 -9.98 -15.44
C HIS A 5 10.01 -8.80 -14.67
N ILE A 6 8.75 -8.93 -14.25
CA ILE A 6 8.12 -8.00 -13.31
C ILE A 6 8.20 -8.61 -11.91
N LEU A 7 9.04 -8.02 -11.07
CA LEU A 7 9.01 -8.04 -9.60
C LEU A 7 8.75 -9.41 -8.95
N ARG A 8 9.82 -10.12 -8.54
CA ARG A 8 9.73 -11.38 -7.77
C ARG A 8 8.85 -11.33 -6.50
N GLY A 9 8.49 -10.14 -6.00
CA GLY A 9 7.56 -9.96 -4.88
C GLY A 9 6.08 -9.77 -5.28
N PHE A 10 5.80 -9.56 -6.57
CA PHE A 10 4.46 -9.29 -7.12
C PHE A 10 4.09 -10.29 -8.24
N SER A 11 4.89 -11.33 -8.48
CA SER A 11 4.54 -12.39 -9.45
C SER A 11 3.21 -13.05 -9.13
N ASP A 12 2.93 -13.23 -7.85
CA ASP A 12 1.68 -13.81 -7.37
C ASP A 12 0.51 -12.87 -7.64
N LEU A 13 0.73 -11.55 -7.51
CA LEU A 13 -0.27 -10.53 -7.84
C LEU A 13 -0.54 -10.50 -9.35
N ASP A 14 0.52 -10.45 -10.17
CA ASP A 14 0.38 -10.42 -11.63
C ASP A 14 -0.39 -11.66 -12.13
N GLY A 15 -0.04 -12.84 -11.61
CA GLY A 15 -0.73 -14.08 -11.94
C GLY A 15 -2.18 -14.10 -11.47
N ALA A 16 -2.45 -13.67 -10.23
CA ALA A 16 -3.81 -13.58 -9.72
C ALA A 16 -4.65 -12.63 -10.57
N LEU A 17 -4.20 -11.39 -10.77
CA LEU A 17 -4.90 -10.38 -11.56
C LEU A 17 -5.19 -10.86 -12.98
N TRP A 18 -4.21 -11.48 -13.64
CA TRP A 18 -4.37 -12.03 -14.99
C TRP A 18 -5.44 -13.12 -15.02
N VAL A 19 -5.41 -14.09 -14.09
CA VAL A 19 -6.44 -15.14 -14.05
C VAL A 19 -7.82 -14.57 -13.74
N LEU A 20 -7.95 -13.68 -12.75
CA LEU A 20 -9.24 -13.08 -12.40
C LEU A 20 -9.83 -12.24 -13.56
N LYS A 21 -8.98 -11.72 -14.46
CA LYS A 21 -9.40 -10.99 -15.65
C LYS A 21 -9.87 -11.91 -16.78
N TYR A 22 -9.07 -12.92 -17.12
CA TYR A 22 -9.25 -13.72 -18.34
C TYR A 22 -9.97 -15.05 -18.12
N HIS A 23 -10.06 -15.49 -16.86
CA HIS A 23 -10.74 -16.71 -16.43
C HIS A 23 -11.74 -16.42 -15.29
N PRO A 24 -12.70 -15.47 -15.47
CA PRO A 24 -13.63 -15.05 -14.44
C PRO A 24 -14.64 -16.14 -14.05
N GLU A 25 -14.67 -17.28 -14.73
CA GLU A 25 -15.47 -18.46 -14.42
C GLU A 25 -14.92 -19.28 -13.25
N LEU A 26 -13.63 -19.16 -12.94
CA LEU A 26 -13.01 -19.96 -11.87
C LEU A 26 -13.54 -19.55 -10.50
N ARG A 27 -13.71 -20.55 -9.61
CA ARG A 27 -14.36 -20.34 -8.30
C ARG A 27 -13.50 -20.80 -7.14
N THR A 28 -12.48 -21.61 -7.39
CA THR A 28 -11.63 -22.15 -6.33
C THR A 28 -10.20 -21.66 -6.47
N ARG A 29 -9.51 -21.53 -5.33
CA ARG A 29 -8.09 -21.19 -5.28
C ARG A 29 -7.24 -22.20 -6.05
N SER A 30 -7.57 -23.49 -5.96
CA SER A 30 -6.82 -24.56 -6.63
C SER A 30 -6.89 -24.45 -8.16
N GLU A 31 -8.07 -24.15 -8.70
CA GLU A 31 -8.22 -23.89 -10.14
C GLU A 31 -7.40 -22.67 -10.56
N ILE A 32 -7.48 -21.56 -9.82
CA ILE A 32 -6.72 -20.34 -10.11
C ILE A 32 -5.22 -20.62 -10.14
N VAL A 33 -4.68 -21.25 -9.10
CA VAL A 33 -3.25 -21.57 -9.02
C VAL A 33 -2.84 -22.52 -10.16
N ALA A 34 -3.67 -23.52 -10.50
CA ALA A 34 -3.40 -24.40 -11.63
C ALA A 34 -3.33 -23.62 -12.94
N THR A 35 -4.31 -22.76 -13.22
CA THR A 35 -4.35 -21.94 -14.43
C THR A 35 -3.17 -20.97 -14.52
N ILE A 36 -2.71 -20.36 -13.41
CA ILE A 36 -1.50 -19.53 -13.38
C ILE A 36 -0.29 -20.36 -13.83
N LEU A 37 -0.10 -21.55 -13.26
CA LEU A 37 1.05 -22.41 -13.55
C LEU A 37 1.02 -22.97 -14.99
N GLU A 38 -0.14 -23.37 -15.49
CA GLU A 38 -0.34 -23.85 -16.87
C GLU A 38 0.01 -22.79 -17.92
N ASN A 39 -0.15 -21.50 -17.56
CA ASN A 39 0.22 -20.37 -18.41
C ASN A 39 1.66 -19.88 -18.17
N GLY A 40 2.49 -20.64 -17.44
CA GLY A 40 3.91 -20.34 -17.24
C GLY A 40 4.21 -19.18 -16.29
N LEU A 41 3.22 -18.73 -15.51
CA LEU A 41 3.37 -17.68 -14.51
C LEU A 41 3.86 -18.26 -13.17
N ILE A 42 4.51 -17.43 -12.37
CA ILE A 42 5.18 -17.86 -11.12
C ILE A 42 4.23 -17.68 -9.94
N VAL A 43 4.12 -18.72 -9.11
CA VAL A 43 3.46 -18.69 -7.80
C VAL A 43 4.47 -19.03 -6.72
N SER A 44 4.67 -18.10 -5.78
CA SER A 44 5.66 -18.21 -4.71
C SER A 44 5.23 -19.17 -3.60
N ASP A 45 3.96 -19.13 -3.18
CA ASP A 45 3.36 -20.07 -2.22
C ASP A 45 2.03 -20.61 -2.77
N ARG A 46 2.08 -21.81 -3.34
CA ARG A 46 0.92 -22.50 -3.94
C ARG A 46 -0.13 -22.91 -2.91
N THR A 47 0.27 -23.08 -1.65
CA THR A 47 -0.60 -23.63 -0.60
C THR A 47 -1.43 -22.53 0.04
N ARG A 48 -0.81 -21.39 0.32
CA ARG A 48 -1.50 -20.27 0.98
C ARG A 48 -2.10 -19.31 -0.04
N PHE A 49 -1.31 -18.93 -1.04
CA PHE A 49 -1.68 -17.96 -2.09
C PHE A 49 -2.45 -16.75 -1.53
N GLU A 50 -1.85 -16.14 -0.49
CA GLU A 50 -2.44 -15.09 0.36
C GLU A 50 -2.85 -13.84 -0.45
N ILE A 51 -2.32 -13.69 -1.67
CA ILE A 51 -2.64 -12.57 -2.55
C ILE A 51 -4.14 -12.50 -2.91
N LEU A 52 -4.84 -13.64 -3.01
CA LEU A 52 -6.28 -13.62 -3.29
C LEU A 52 -7.07 -13.00 -2.14
N GLN A 53 -6.68 -13.28 -0.89
CA GLN A 53 -7.27 -12.68 0.30
C GLN A 53 -7.03 -11.16 0.30
N LEU A 54 -5.80 -10.71 0.02
CA LEU A 54 -5.46 -9.29 -0.04
C LEU A 54 -6.25 -8.56 -1.13
N LEU A 55 -6.42 -9.17 -2.31
CA LEU A 55 -7.24 -8.60 -3.38
C LEU A 55 -8.70 -8.39 -2.93
N GLN A 56 -9.25 -9.27 -2.09
CA GLN A 56 -10.59 -9.13 -1.52
C GLN A 56 -10.63 -8.02 -0.47
N GLU A 57 -9.64 -7.97 0.42
CA GLU A 57 -9.53 -6.94 1.47
C GLU A 57 -9.39 -5.54 0.86
N TRP A 58 -8.67 -5.39 -0.24
CA TRP A 58 -8.58 -4.14 -1.01
C TRP A 58 -9.83 -3.82 -1.84
N GLY A 59 -10.80 -4.73 -1.90
CA GLY A 59 -11.99 -4.62 -2.75
C GLY A 59 -11.70 -4.68 -4.25
N ILE A 60 -10.54 -5.20 -4.65
CA ILE A 60 -10.19 -5.48 -6.05
C ILE A 60 -10.90 -6.76 -6.53
N ALA A 61 -11.04 -7.75 -5.65
CA ALA A 61 -11.81 -8.96 -5.88
C ALA A 61 -13.07 -9.00 -4.99
N GLU A 62 -14.09 -9.75 -5.42
CA GLU A 62 -15.32 -9.96 -4.64
C GLU A 62 -15.05 -10.76 -3.35
N SER A 63 -15.67 -10.39 -2.23
CA SER A 63 -15.48 -11.09 -0.94
C SER A 63 -15.94 -12.55 -0.95
N ASN A 64 -16.94 -12.88 -1.77
CA ASN A 64 -17.52 -14.22 -1.87
C ASN A 64 -17.05 -15.00 -3.10
N GLY A 65 -15.99 -14.55 -3.76
CA GLY A 65 -15.51 -15.19 -4.98
C GLY A 65 -14.16 -14.70 -5.46
N TYR A 66 -13.77 -15.19 -6.62
CA TYR A 66 -12.54 -14.82 -7.29
C TYR A 66 -12.88 -14.16 -8.63
N GLN A 67 -13.55 -13.02 -8.54
CA GLN A 67 -13.86 -12.17 -9.69
C GLN A 67 -13.41 -10.74 -9.39
N LEU A 68 -12.93 -10.04 -10.41
CA LEU A 68 -12.62 -8.61 -10.28
C LEU A 68 -13.91 -7.80 -10.11
N THR A 69 -13.94 -6.96 -9.09
CA THR A 69 -14.96 -5.92 -8.92
C THR A 69 -14.80 -4.84 -10.02
N LEU A 70 -15.70 -3.85 -10.06
CA LEU A 70 -15.49 -2.69 -10.94
C LEU A 70 -14.18 -1.96 -10.61
N LYS A 71 -13.91 -1.74 -9.31
CA LYS A 71 -12.64 -1.20 -8.81
C LYS A 71 -11.45 -2.06 -9.25
N GLY A 72 -11.59 -3.38 -9.18
CA GLY A 72 -10.55 -4.31 -9.61
C GLY A 72 -10.27 -4.31 -11.11
N LYS A 73 -11.30 -4.12 -11.95
CA LYS A 73 -11.12 -3.96 -13.40
C LYS A 73 -10.34 -2.69 -13.73
N HIS A 74 -10.63 -1.57 -13.06
CA HIS A 74 -9.85 -0.34 -13.19
C HIS A 74 -8.43 -0.52 -12.69
N PHE A 75 -8.25 -1.18 -11.55
CA PHE A 75 -6.92 -1.49 -11.02
C PHE A 75 -6.11 -2.36 -11.98
N TYR A 76 -6.71 -3.38 -12.59
CA TYR A 76 -6.04 -4.21 -13.57
C TYR A 76 -5.59 -3.40 -14.79
N SER A 77 -6.44 -2.52 -15.31
CA SER A 77 -6.06 -1.62 -16.40
C SER A 77 -4.90 -0.69 -16.00
N LEU A 78 -4.92 -0.16 -14.77
CA LEU A 78 -3.81 0.64 -14.25
C LEU A 78 -2.51 -0.19 -14.14
N TRP A 79 -2.60 -1.42 -13.63
CA TRP A 79 -1.47 -2.36 -13.52
C TRP A 79 -0.84 -2.67 -14.88
N GLU A 80 -1.65 -2.91 -15.92
CA GLU A 80 -1.15 -3.18 -17.28
C GLU A 80 -0.54 -1.94 -17.95
N MET A 81 -1.08 -0.73 -17.70
CA MET A 81 -0.65 0.48 -18.40
C MET A 81 0.47 1.24 -17.70
N LYS A 82 0.44 1.29 -16.36
CA LYS A 82 1.31 2.11 -15.49
C LYS A 82 1.58 1.38 -14.17
N PRO A 83 2.34 0.26 -14.21
CA PRO A 83 2.57 -0.59 -13.04
C PRO A 83 3.19 0.18 -11.86
N GLU A 84 4.05 1.17 -12.12
CA GLU A 84 4.64 2.05 -11.10
C GLU A 84 3.59 2.82 -10.29
N ILE A 85 2.55 3.34 -10.95
CA ILE A 85 1.43 4.01 -10.27
C ILE A 85 0.56 2.98 -9.55
N ALA A 86 0.34 1.81 -10.15
CA ALA A 86 -0.45 0.75 -9.53
C ALA A 86 0.19 0.25 -8.21
N ILE A 87 1.52 0.15 -8.16
CA ILE A 87 2.27 -0.21 -6.94
C ILE A 87 2.10 0.87 -5.87
N ASP A 88 2.19 2.16 -6.24
CA ASP A 88 1.92 3.27 -5.33
C ASP A 88 0.47 3.23 -4.80
N VAL A 89 -0.50 2.91 -5.66
CA VAL A 89 -1.91 2.73 -5.26
C VAL A 89 -2.06 1.55 -4.28
N LEU A 90 -1.37 0.42 -4.50
CA LEU A 90 -1.39 -0.71 -3.56
C LEU A 90 -0.79 -0.34 -2.21
N HIS A 91 0.31 0.41 -2.19
CA HIS A 91 0.87 0.94 -0.95
C HIS A 91 -0.16 1.81 -0.22
N GLY A 92 -0.80 2.75 -0.93
CA GLY A 92 -1.84 3.60 -0.34
C GLY A 92 -3.05 2.81 0.17
N LEU A 93 -3.50 1.78 -0.56
CA LEU A 93 -4.57 0.88 -0.13
C LEU A 93 -4.16 0.10 1.12
N GLN A 94 -2.96 -0.47 1.14
CA GLN A 94 -2.49 -1.24 2.29
C GLN A 94 -2.28 -0.37 3.52
N TYR A 95 -1.75 0.85 3.36
CA TYR A 95 -1.52 1.79 4.46
C TYR A 95 -2.85 2.26 5.09
N ASN A 96 -3.91 2.43 4.29
CA ASN A 96 -5.18 3.02 4.73
C ASN A 96 -6.31 2.02 5.02
N LEU A 97 -6.07 0.72 4.85
CA LEU A 97 -7.10 -0.31 4.96
C LEU A 97 -7.53 -0.57 6.42
N TRP A 98 -6.65 -0.33 7.40
CA TRP A 98 -7.03 -0.38 8.81
C TRP A 98 -7.61 0.95 9.27
N THR A 99 -8.61 0.92 10.16
CA THR A 99 -9.18 2.12 10.79
C THR A 99 -9.40 1.90 12.28
N LYS A 100 -9.30 2.97 13.07
CA LYS A 100 -9.60 2.95 14.51
C LYS A 100 -11.06 2.62 14.83
N HIS A 101 -11.97 2.80 13.87
CA HIS A 101 -13.40 2.53 14.06
C HIS A 101 -13.75 1.04 14.07
N VAL A 102 -12.91 0.21 13.44
CA VAL A 102 -13.09 -1.25 13.37
C VAL A 102 -11.75 -1.94 13.63
N PRO A 103 -11.23 -1.81 14.87
CA PRO A 103 -9.82 -2.08 15.17
C PRO A 103 -9.43 -3.57 15.06
N ASP A 104 -10.41 -4.46 15.12
CA ASP A 104 -10.24 -5.91 14.98
C ASP A 104 -10.09 -6.39 13.53
N GLN A 105 -10.40 -5.57 12.54
CA GLN A 105 -10.26 -5.89 11.12
C GLN A 105 -8.94 -5.36 10.55
N ASN A 106 -8.40 -6.01 9.51
CA ASN A 106 -7.23 -5.53 8.76
C ASN A 106 -5.97 -5.26 9.61
N GLN A 107 -5.72 -6.07 10.64
CA GLN A 107 -4.60 -5.90 11.57
C GLN A 107 -3.22 -5.98 10.88
N ALA A 108 -3.12 -6.73 9.78
CA ALA A 108 -1.90 -6.75 8.96
C ALA A 108 -1.62 -5.38 8.32
N SER A 109 -2.66 -4.66 7.94
CA SER A 109 -2.59 -3.28 7.41
C SER A 109 -2.20 -2.28 8.50
N TRP A 110 -2.72 -2.44 9.72
CA TRP A 110 -2.27 -1.65 10.87
C TRP A 110 -0.77 -1.83 11.11
N ALA A 111 -0.29 -3.08 11.13
CA ALA A 111 1.11 -3.34 11.37
C ALA A 111 2.00 -2.85 10.22
N TYR A 112 1.52 -2.95 8.97
CA TYR A 112 2.18 -2.34 7.81
C TYR A 112 2.30 -0.82 7.95
N GLN A 113 1.23 -0.16 8.39
CA GLN A 113 1.21 1.28 8.66
C GLN A 113 2.28 1.64 9.70
N ARG A 114 2.32 0.94 10.85
CA ARG A 114 3.32 1.17 11.91
C ARG A 114 4.76 0.94 11.44
N VAL A 115 5.00 -0.07 10.60
CA VAL A 115 6.32 -0.28 9.97
C VAL A 115 6.69 0.92 9.08
N CYS A 116 5.77 1.37 8.23
CA CYS A 116 6.00 2.54 7.37
C CYS A 116 6.30 3.79 8.19
N ASP A 117 5.53 4.02 9.26
CA ASP A 117 5.68 5.16 10.16
C ASP A 117 7.06 5.15 10.83
N TYR A 118 7.46 4.00 11.38
CA TYR A 118 8.78 3.83 12.00
C TYR A 118 9.90 4.12 11.02
N LEU A 119 9.86 3.51 9.83
CA LEU A 119 10.92 3.68 8.83
C LEU A 119 11.00 5.13 8.36
N TRP A 120 9.87 5.79 8.17
CA TRP A 120 9.83 7.19 7.77
C TRP A 120 10.38 8.11 8.85
N GLU A 121 9.98 7.92 10.10
CA GLU A 121 10.38 8.75 11.25
C GLU A 121 11.89 8.62 11.49
N TYR A 122 12.37 7.40 11.70
CA TYR A 122 13.75 7.16 12.12
C TYR A 122 14.74 7.07 10.95
N GLN A 123 14.26 6.89 9.72
CA GLN A 123 15.07 6.73 8.51
C GLN A 123 16.12 5.61 8.60
N ILE A 124 15.83 4.58 9.39
CA ILE A 124 16.69 3.41 9.60
C ILE A 124 15.92 2.14 9.33
N LEU A 125 16.64 1.13 8.83
CA LEU A 125 16.19 -0.26 8.93
C LEU A 125 16.80 -0.83 10.21
N PRO A 126 15.99 -1.38 11.13
CA PRO A 126 16.52 -2.03 12.33
C PRO A 126 17.48 -3.16 11.98
N GLU A 127 18.49 -3.38 12.84
CA GLU A 127 19.48 -4.45 12.64
C GLU A 127 18.84 -5.85 12.66
N SER A 128 17.72 -5.97 13.39
CA SER A 128 16.94 -7.19 13.55
C SER A 128 15.46 -6.90 13.28
N GLU A 129 14.80 -7.76 12.50
CA GLU A 129 13.34 -7.65 12.30
C GLU A 129 12.55 -7.88 13.60
N ASN A 130 13.17 -8.49 14.62
CA ASN A 130 12.56 -8.63 15.94
C ASN A 130 12.43 -7.30 16.67
N ASP A 131 13.32 -6.33 16.40
CA ASP A 131 13.26 -5.02 17.06
C ASP A 131 12.04 -4.25 16.56
N LEU A 132 11.78 -4.30 15.25
CA LEU A 132 10.58 -3.71 14.68
C LEU A 132 9.32 -4.44 15.10
N THR A 133 9.41 -5.77 15.25
CA THR A 133 8.31 -6.57 15.80
C THR A 133 7.98 -6.14 17.22
N ALA A 134 8.99 -5.95 18.09
CA ALA A 134 8.82 -5.47 19.46
C ALA A 134 8.25 -4.06 19.51
N TYR A 135 8.75 -3.14 18.68
CA TYR A 135 8.20 -1.78 18.55
C TYR A 135 6.71 -1.80 18.17
N VAL A 136 6.34 -2.60 17.17
CA VAL A 136 4.93 -2.74 16.78
C VAL A 136 4.09 -3.35 17.91
N TYR A 137 4.64 -4.28 18.70
CA TYR A 137 3.94 -4.81 19.89
C TYR A 137 3.75 -3.76 20.98
N GLU A 138 4.75 -2.93 21.27
CA GLU A 138 4.67 -1.85 22.26
C GLU A 138 3.59 -0.82 21.88
N MET A 139 3.59 -0.36 20.63
CA MET A 139 2.56 0.55 20.10
C MET A 139 1.15 -0.05 20.13
N ARG A 140 1.02 -1.38 20.14
CA ARG A 140 -0.25 -2.06 20.32
C ARG A 140 -0.73 -1.99 21.78
N GLU A 141 0.17 -2.21 22.73
CA GLU A 141 -0.17 -2.18 24.16
C GLU A 141 -0.68 -0.79 24.58
N GLU A 142 -0.15 0.27 23.98
CA GLU A 142 -0.60 1.65 24.19
C GLU A 142 -2.02 1.95 23.66
N LEU A 143 -2.55 1.14 22.73
CA LEU A 143 -3.89 1.33 22.15
C LEU A 143 -5.03 0.71 22.99
N ASP A 144 -4.73 0.11 24.15
CA ASP A 144 -5.67 -0.42 25.16
C ASP A 144 -6.50 -1.67 24.75
N GLU A 145 -7.01 -2.40 25.75
CA GLU A 145 -7.47 -3.81 25.79
C GLU A 145 -8.51 -4.31 24.75
N ASN A 146 -9.07 -3.44 23.90
CA ASN A 146 -10.14 -3.79 22.95
C ASN A 146 -9.64 -4.32 21.59
N LEU A 147 -8.35 -4.17 21.29
CA LEU A 147 -7.70 -4.90 20.21
C LEU A 147 -7.50 -6.34 20.70
N GLY A 148 -8.51 -7.21 20.51
CA GLY A 148 -8.66 -8.57 21.06
C GLY A 148 -7.43 -9.50 21.01
N ASN A 149 -7.60 -10.81 21.14
CA ASN A 149 -6.47 -11.75 21.32
C ASN A 149 -5.57 -11.91 20.05
N ILE A 150 -4.79 -10.87 19.72
CA ILE A 150 -4.00 -10.67 18.49
C ILE A 150 -2.52 -11.02 18.72
N ALA A 151 -2.18 -11.61 19.88
CA ALA A 151 -0.82 -11.97 20.29
C ALA A 151 -0.06 -12.89 19.30
N ASN A 152 -0.72 -13.37 18.23
CA ASN A 152 -0.14 -14.23 17.20
C ASN A 152 -0.12 -13.61 15.78
N ALA A 153 -0.54 -12.35 15.57
CA ALA A 153 -0.78 -11.83 14.21
C ALA A 153 0.42 -11.13 13.56
N PHE A 154 1.37 -10.59 14.34
CA PHE A 154 2.54 -9.89 13.80
C PHE A 154 3.85 -10.60 14.13
N SER A 155 4.63 -10.91 13.11
CA SER A 155 5.87 -11.68 13.26
C SER A 155 6.98 -11.06 12.43
N SER A 156 8.22 -11.53 12.62
CA SER A 156 9.35 -11.15 11.77
C SER A 156 9.10 -11.50 10.28
N LYS A 157 8.21 -12.46 9.98
CA LYS A 157 7.74 -12.75 8.61
C LYS A 157 6.85 -11.61 8.07
N SER A 158 6.01 -11.03 8.92
CA SER A 158 5.15 -9.89 8.57
C SER A 158 5.99 -8.63 8.27
N VAL A 159 7.06 -8.39 9.04
CA VAL A 159 8.04 -7.32 8.77
C VAL A 159 8.71 -7.51 7.41
N LYS A 160 9.17 -8.73 7.10
CA LYS A 160 9.73 -9.04 5.77
C LYS A 160 8.72 -8.83 4.65
N GLY A 161 7.46 -9.22 4.88
CA GLY A 161 6.36 -8.93 3.97
C GLY A 161 6.25 -7.42 3.69
N ALA A 162 6.26 -6.58 4.73
CA ALA A 162 6.24 -5.13 4.55
C ALA A 162 7.42 -4.62 3.70
N TYR A 163 8.64 -5.11 3.95
CA TYR A 163 9.81 -4.73 3.12
C TYR A 163 9.66 -5.18 1.66
N ASP A 164 9.08 -6.36 1.43
CA ASP A 164 8.82 -6.85 0.08
C ASP A 164 7.81 -5.97 -0.69
N TRP A 165 6.83 -5.40 0.01
CA TRP A 165 5.86 -4.42 -0.53
C TRP A 165 6.49 -3.04 -0.80
N LEU A 166 7.49 -2.63 -0.02
CA LEU A 166 8.17 -1.35 -0.18
C LEU A 166 9.26 -1.35 -1.25
N LEU A 167 9.86 -2.52 -1.52
CA LEU A 167 10.98 -2.64 -2.47
C LEU A 167 10.70 -2.10 -3.88
N PRO A 168 9.52 -2.31 -4.50
CA PRO A 168 9.27 -1.88 -5.88
C PRO A 168 8.75 -0.45 -5.99
N LEU A 169 8.63 0.30 -4.88
CA LEU A 169 8.22 1.69 -4.96
C LEU A 169 9.22 2.49 -5.81
N ASP A 170 8.69 3.42 -6.58
CA ASP A 170 9.48 4.34 -7.40
C ASP A 170 9.15 5.79 -7.02
N PRO A 171 10.13 6.62 -6.62
CA PRO A 171 11.51 6.28 -6.31
C PRO A 171 11.68 5.26 -5.16
N PRO A 172 12.77 4.47 -5.15
CA PRO A 172 12.99 3.42 -4.16
C PRO A 172 13.24 3.99 -2.77
N VAL A 173 12.50 3.47 -1.79
CA VAL A 173 12.68 3.79 -0.36
C VAL A 173 13.66 2.84 0.33
N LEU A 174 13.88 1.64 -0.21
CA LEU A 174 14.87 0.67 0.27
C LEU A 174 16.07 0.60 -0.67
N LYS A 175 17.28 0.81 -0.15
CA LYS A 175 18.54 0.76 -0.90
C LYS A 175 19.43 -0.35 -0.38
N ASN A 176 20.42 -0.78 -1.18
CA ASN A 176 21.43 -1.80 -0.81
C ASN A 176 20.86 -3.16 -0.40
N VAL A 177 19.66 -3.52 -0.88
CA VAL A 177 19.09 -4.86 -0.71
C VAL A 177 19.87 -5.82 -1.60
N SER A 178 20.31 -6.95 -1.02
CA SER A 178 21.07 -7.98 -1.75
C SER A 178 20.26 -9.26 -1.90
N GLU A 179 20.61 -10.10 -2.87
CA GLU A 179 20.06 -11.45 -2.99
C GLU A 179 21.09 -12.47 -2.50
N THR A 180 20.64 -13.47 -1.75
CA THR A 180 21.46 -14.64 -1.38
C THR A 180 21.67 -15.55 -2.58
N SER A 181 22.60 -16.49 -2.47
CA SER A 181 22.78 -17.57 -3.45
C SER A 181 21.54 -18.44 -3.68
N THR A 182 20.59 -18.41 -2.73
CA THR A 182 19.29 -19.10 -2.82
C THR A 182 18.19 -18.24 -3.45
N GLY A 183 18.52 -17.05 -3.97
CA GLY A 183 17.57 -16.11 -4.56
C GLY A 183 16.66 -15.40 -3.54
N ARG A 184 16.99 -15.49 -2.24
CA ARG A 184 16.23 -14.83 -1.17
C ARG A 184 16.75 -13.42 -0.95
N ARG A 185 15.86 -12.47 -0.70
CA ARG A 185 16.23 -11.08 -0.36
C ARG A 185 16.88 -11.04 1.03
N ASN A 186 17.91 -10.22 1.15
CA ASN A 186 18.65 -9.97 2.38
C ASN A 186 18.69 -8.47 2.66
N PHE A 187 18.03 -8.08 3.76
CA PHE A 187 17.87 -6.70 4.20
C PHE A 187 18.91 -6.26 5.24
N ARG A 188 19.85 -7.13 5.65
CA ARG A 188 20.82 -6.84 6.74
C ARG A 188 21.70 -5.61 6.48
N ARG A 189 21.96 -5.28 5.21
CA ARG A 189 22.74 -4.09 4.81
C ARG A 189 21.90 -3.05 4.08
N ALA A 190 20.59 -3.25 4.04
CA ALA A 190 19.71 -2.33 3.39
C ALA A 190 19.55 -1.06 4.24
N SER A 191 19.27 0.06 3.59
CA SER A 191 18.99 1.33 4.25
C SER A 191 17.66 1.88 3.76
N PHE A 192 16.92 2.53 4.64
CA PHE A 192 15.71 3.26 4.26
C PHE A 192 16.06 4.72 3.93
N THR A 193 15.42 5.30 2.92
CA THR A 193 15.44 6.74 2.66
C THR A 193 14.07 7.21 2.23
N ARG A 194 13.61 8.35 2.77
CA ARG A 194 12.43 9.05 2.24
C ARG A 194 12.66 9.38 0.76
N ARG A 195 11.61 9.29 -0.05
CA ARG A 195 11.68 9.61 -1.49
C ARG A 195 11.38 11.08 -1.75
N THR A 196 11.86 11.60 -2.88
CA THR A 196 11.69 13.02 -3.22
C THR A 196 10.35 13.32 -3.91
N HIS A 197 9.61 12.30 -4.33
CA HIS A 197 8.28 12.42 -4.94
C HIS A 197 7.56 11.06 -4.88
N CYS A 198 6.27 11.04 -5.20
CA CYS A 198 5.49 9.83 -5.43
C CYS A 198 4.54 10.06 -6.63
N ALA A 199 3.75 9.06 -7.03
CA ALA A 199 2.67 9.28 -7.97
C ALA A 199 1.62 10.25 -7.38
N SER A 200 1.11 11.19 -8.19
CA SER A 200 0.05 12.12 -7.74
C SER A 200 -1.20 11.38 -7.24
N ALA A 201 -1.47 10.17 -7.76
CA ALA A 201 -2.52 9.28 -7.29
C ALA A 201 -2.36 8.95 -5.80
N LEU A 202 -1.17 8.50 -5.38
CA LEU A 202 -0.89 8.20 -3.98
C LEU A 202 -0.90 9.46 -3.11
N PHE A 203 -0.38 10.58 -3.60
CA PHE A 203 -0.46 11.84 -2.87
C PHE A 203 -1.90 12.27 -2.59
N LEU A 204 -2.78 12.14 -3.60
CA LEU A 204 -4.21 12.41 -3.44
C LEU A 204 -4.87 11.43 -2.44
N MET A 205 -4.49 10.14 -2.46
CA MET A 205 -4.93 9.18 -1.46
C MET A 205 -4.50 9.58 -0.05
N GLY A 206 -3.28 10.11 0.13
CA GLY A 206 -2.80 10.63 1.40
C GLY A 206 -3.61 11.84 1.90
N LEU A 207 -3.89 12.81 1.02
CA LEU A 207 -4.77 13.94 1.36
C LEU A 207 -6.18 13.47 1.74
N SER A 208 -6.74 12.53 1.00
CA SER A 208 -8.05 11.95 1.30
C SER A 208 -8.05 11.16 2.60
N TRP A 209 -6.96 10.47 2.93
CA TRP A 209 -6.82 9.75 4.18
C TRP A 209 -6.81 10.70 5.39
N VAL A 210 -5.99 11.76 5.36
CA VAL A 210 -5.96 12.76 6.44
C VAL A 210 -7.30 13.49 6.60
N SER A 211 -8.00 13.75 5.50
CA SER A 211 -9.35 14.35 5.54
C SER A 211 -10.34 13.45 6.31
N ARG A 212 -10.31 12.14 6.03
CA ARG A 212 -11.15 11.14 6.71
C ARG A 212 -10.78 10.94 8.17
N GLU A 213 -9.48 10.89 8.51
CA GLU A 213 -9.03 10.80 9.91
C GLU A 213 -9.46 11.98 10.77
N SER A 214 -9.66 13.14 10.11
CA SER A 214 -10.18 14.36 10.72
C SER A 214 -11.71 14.44 10.75
N GLU A 215 -12.42 13.40 10.29
CA GLU A 215 -13.88 13.36 10.15
C GLU A 215 -14.45 14.51 9.29
N ILE A 216 -13.66 15.03 8.35
CA ILE A 216 -14.07 16.08 7.42
C ILE A 216 -14.61 15.44 6.14
N GLY A 217 -15.79 15.86 5.70
CA GLY A 217 -16.46 15.35 4.52
C GLY A 217 -15.83 15.83 3.20
N PHE A 218 -16.10 15.10 2.12
CA PHE A 218 -15.78 15.57 0.78
C PHE A 218 -16.60 16.83 0.44
N GLY A 219 -15.96 17.79 -0.23
CA GLY A 219 -16.52 19.11 -0.53
C GLY A 219 -16.28 20.16 0.57
N GLU A 220 -15.73 19.77 1.72
CA GLU A 220 -15.42 20.68 2.83
C GLU A 220 -13.96 21.14 2.83
N LEU A 221 -13.68 22.23 3.56
CA LEU A 221 -12.35 22.80 3.72
C LEU A 221 -11.53 22.00 4.74
N VAL A 222 -10.42 21.42 4.30
CA VAL A 222 -9.46 20.75 5.17
C VAL A 222 -8.23 21.65 5.32
N GLU A 223 -8.01 22.17 6.52
CA GLU A 223 -6.78 22.93 6.84
C GLU A 223 -5.57 22.00 6.74
N LEU A 224 -4.56 22.37 5.97
CA LEU A 224 -3.28 21.68 5.90
C LEU A 224 -2.33 22.28 6.94
N THR A 225 -2.52 21.89 8.20
CA THR A 225 -1.57 22.16 9.29
C THR A 225 -0.24 21.47 9.03
N ASP A 226 0.83 21.89 9.71
CA ASP A 226 2.14 21.24 9.55
C ASP A 226 2.11 19.75 9.92
N GLU A 227 1.35 19.39 10.97
CA GLU A 227 1.10 17.99 11.36
C GLU A 227 0.44 17.19 10.23
N ARG A 228 -0.64 17.71 9.63
CA ARG A 228 -1.32 17.05 8.51
C ARG A 228 -0.44 16.92 7.27
N ARG A 229 0.43 17.90 7.02
CA ARG A 229 1.41 17.84 5.93
C ARG A 229 2.42 16.73 6.18
N ILE A 230 2.92 16.60 7.42
CA ILE A 230 3.80 15.52 7.84
C ILE A 230 3.10 14.16 7.67
N ASP A 231 1.84 14.03 8.08
CA ASP A 231 1.08 12.79 7.96
C ASP A 231 0.88 12.37 6.50
N VAL A 232 0.58 13.31 5.59
CA VAL A 232 0.53 13.02 4.15
C VAL A 232 1.92 12.61 3.62
N CYS A 233 2.99 13.26 4.07
CA CYS A 233 4.35 12.91 3.66
C CYS A 233 4.74 11.50 4.14
N ARG A 234 4.39 11.15 5.38
CA ARG A 234 4.58 9.83 5.98
C ARG A 234 3.79 8.77 5.24
N PHE A 235 2.51 9.03 4.98
CA PHE A 235 1.63 8.19 4.15
C PHE A 235 2.24 7.91 2.78
N CYS A 236 2.87 8.90 2.17
CA CYS A 236 3.48 8.77 0.84
C CYS A 236 4.94 8.32 0.88
N LEU A 237 5.54 8.15 2.06
CA LEU A 237 6.96 7.95 2.28
C LEU A 237 7.89 9.01 1.64
N ILE A 238 7.38 10.22 1.39
CA ILE A 238 8.15 11.32 0.80
C ILE A 238 8.80 12.20 1.88
N GLU A 239 9.84 12.93 1.53
CA GLU A 239 10.39 13.98 2.39
C GLU A 239 9.44 15.18 2.51
N GLU A 240 9.49 15.88 3.66
CA GLU A 240 8.58 17.01 3.95
C GLU A 240 8.75 18.17 2.97
N SER A 241 9.97 18.40 2.48
CA SER A 241 10.27 19.41 1.46
C SER A 241 9.55 19.17 0.13
N SER A 242 9.10 17.94 -0.13
CA SER A 242 8.40 17.58 -1.37
C SER A 242 6.91 17.91 -1.34
N PHE A 243 6.33 18.22 -0.19
CA PHE A 243 4.88 18.37 -0.04
C PHE A 243 4.30 19.39 -1.04
N ASP A 244 4.86 20.59 -1.12
CA ASP A 244 4.29 21.66 -1.94
C ASP A 244 4.39 21.36 -3.44
N ILE A 245 5.47 20.70 -3.86
CA ILE A 245 5.65 20.25 -5.24
C ILE A 245 4.60 19.18 -5.57
N MET A 246 4.43 18.19 -4.70
CA MET A 246 3.45 17.12 -4.89
C MET A 246 2.01 17.64 -4.89
N LEU A 247 1.69 18.62 -4.03
CA LEU A 247 0.38 19.28 -4.02
C LEU A 247 0.10 20.00 -5.34
N ASN A 248 1.06 20.76 -5.86
CA ASN A 248 0.91 21.45 -7.15
C ASN A 248 0.71 20.46 -8.31
N GLN A 249 1.44 19.34 -8.31
CA GLN A 249 1.24 18.28 -9.30
C GLN A 249 -0.15 17.66 -9.21
N ALA A 250 -0.62 17.35 -7.99
CA ALA A 250 -1.96 16.81 -7.78
C ALA A 250 -3.06 17.80 -8.23
N LEU A 251 -2.94 19.08 -7.90
CA LEU A 251 -3.87 20.14 -8.32
C LEU A 251 -3.94 20.29 -9.85
N THR A 252 -2.83 20.04 -10.55
CA THR A 252 -2.79 20.07 -12.01
C THR A 252 -3.43 18.83 -12.63
N ARG A 253 -3.37 17.69 -11.93
CA ARG A 253 -3.80 16.38 -12.43
C ARG A 253 -5.28 16.10 -12.18
N PHE A 254 -5.83 16.56 -11.05
CA PHE A 254 -7.17 16.20 -10.59
C PHE A 254 -8.06 17.44 -10.48
N ASP A 255 -9.07 17.51 -11.34
CA ASP A 255 -10.03 18.63 -11.42
C ASP A 255 -10.96 18.74 -10.20
N PHE A 256 -11.10 17.66 -9.43
CA PHE A 256 -11.87 17.59 -8.20
C PHE A 256 -11.06 17.88 -6.93
N LEU A 257 -9.78 18.23 -7.07
CA LEU A 257 -8.94 18.77 -6.00
C LEU A 257 -8.76 20.27 -6.21
N SER A 258 -8.97 21.06 -5.15
CA SER A 258 -8.72 22.51 -5.19
C SER A 258 -8.05 22.99 -3.92
N MET A 259 -7.45 24.18 -3.98
CA MET A 259 -6.69 24.79 -2.90
C MET A 259 -7.19 26.21 -2.64
N GLN A 260 -7.27 26.59 -1.36
CA GLN A 260 -7.55 27.95 -0.93
C GLN A 260 -6.49 28.42 0.06
N ARG A 261 -6.08 29.69 -0.03
CA ARG A 261 -5.15 30.32 0.91
C ARG A 261 -5.79 31.55 1.54
N ILE A 262 -6.19 31.42 2.80
CA ILE A 262 -6.85 32.48 3.59
C ILE A 262 -6.11 32.59 4.94
N GLY A 263 -4.92 33.20 4.92
CA GLY A 263 -3.99 33.22 6.06
C GLY A 263 -3.35 31.85 6.38
N ARG A 264 -4.08 30.76 6.12
CA ARG A 264 -3.66 29.36 6.21
C ARG A 264 -3.93 28.64 4.89
N LEU A 265 -3.37 27.46 4.73
CA LEU A 265 -3.54 26.63 3.55
C LEU A 265 -4.68 25.63 3.76
N PHE A 266 -5.62 25.57 2.82
CA PHE A 266 -6.72 24.63 2.82
C PHE A 266 -6.79 23.89 1.49
N VAL A 267 -7.25 22.63 1.53
CA VAL A 267 -7.63 21.86 0.34
C VAL A 267 -9.09 21.47 0.43
N ILE A 268 -9.71 21.30 -0.74
CA ILE A 268 -11.05 20.73 -0.88
C ILE A 268 -10.95 19.59 -1.88
N ILE A 269 -11.36 18.40 -1.44
CA ILE A 269 -11.51 17.22 -2.28
C ILE A 269 -13.02 17.03 -2.49
N GLN A 270 -13.51 17.25 -3.72
CA GLN A 270 -14.96 17.29 -3.98
C GLN A 270 -15.65 15.93 -3.87
N ARG A 271 -14.92 14.84 -4.07
CA ARG A 271 -15.40 13.45 -3.98
C ARG A 271 -14.27 12.50 -3.62
N GLU A 272 -14.62 11.32 -3.14
CA GLU A 272 -13.63 10.29 -2.85
C GLU A 272 -12.84 9.91 -4.12
N PRO A 273 -11.49 9.91 -4.07
CA PRO A 273 -10.66 9.41 -5.15
C PRO A 273 -10.96 7.93 -5.41
N GLN A 274 -11.21 7.59 -6.67
CA GLN A 274 -11.43 6.22 -7.15
C GLN A 274 -10.24 5.77 -7.99
N ILE A 275 -9.98 4.47 -8.07
CA ILE A 275 -8.88 3.94 -8.91
C ILE A 275 -9.06 4.33 -10.39
N ALA A 276 -10.30 4.54 -10.84
CA ALA A 276 -10.59 5.01 -12.19
C ALA A 276 -10.07 6.42 -12.49
N ASP A 277 -9.70 7.21 -11.47
CA ASP A 277 -9.19 8.57 -11.62
C ASP A 277 -7.68 8.63 -11.97
N PHE A 278 -6.96 7.52 -11.85
CA PHE A 278 -5.48 7.47 -11.86
C PHE A 278 -4.86 7.16 -13.24
#